data_AF-A0A1G7GI37-F1
#
_entry.id   AF-A0A1G7GI37-F1
#
_cell.length_a   1.000
_cell.length_b   1.000
_cell.length_c   1.000
_cell.angle_alpha   90.00
_cell.angle_beta   90.00
_cell.angle_gamma   90.00
#
_symmetry.space_group_name_H-M   'P 1'
#
loop_
_entity.id
_entity.type
_entity.pdbx_description
1 polymer ?
#
loop_
_entity_poly.entity_id
_entity_poly.type
_entity_poly.pdbx_seq_one_letter_code
_entity_poly.pdbx_strand_id
1 'polypeptide(L)'
;MSTKEVMKKYFLMRNEVAAEGLDFLFKTPINNDDNLIIYEGEVDEDEFIFWKPVEMTVSQDLKSLEDEFGINMHKSIVDYFNSYWFADLDGFFKEHYIKLEPVLPNAEVSSFRESLKGDKKIMGID
;
A
#
# COMPACT_ATOMS: atom_id res chain seq x y z
N MET A 1 -19.35 -7.36 -0.46
CA MET A 1 -18.61 -6.10 -0.61
C MET A 1 -17.24 -6.47 -1.15
N SER A 2 -16.81 -5.88 -2.26
CA SER A 2 -15.49 -6.11 -2.84
C SER A 2 -14.40 -5.43 -2.01
N THR A 3 -13.15 -5.88 -2.11
CA THR A 3 -12.01 -5.21 -1.45
C THR A 3 -11.92 -3.74 -1.83
N LYS A 4 -12.19 -3.42 -3.10
CA LYS A 4 -12.23 -2.04 -3.59
C LYS A 4 -13.30 -1.19 -2.90
N GLU A 5 -14.52 -1.71 -2.71
CA GLU A 5 -15.58 -1.01 -1.97
C GLU A 5 -15.21 -0.81 -0.48
N VAL A 6 -14.57 -1.80 0.14
CA VAL A 6 -14.09 -1.71 1.53
C VAL A 6 -13.01 -0.63 1.66
N MET A 7 -12.01 -0.64 0.77
CA MET A 7 -10.93 0.34 0.75
C MET A 7 -11.46 1.76 0.48
N LYS A 8 -12.40 1.90 -0.46
CA LYS A 8 -13.08 3.19 -0.70
C LYS A 8 -13.73 3.72 0.57
N LYS A 9 -14.49 2.88 1.27
CA LYS A 9 -15.14 3.26 2.53
C LYS A 9 -14.10 3.66 3.58
N TYR A 10 -13.01 2.90 3.70
CA TYR A 10 -11.93 3.21 4.62
C TYR A 10 -11.28 4.57 4.32
N PHE A 11 -10.96 4.86 3.06
CA PHE A 11 -10.36 6.14 2.67
C PHE A 11 -11.30 7.32 2.86
N LEU A 12 -12.60 7.14 2.64
CA LEU A 12 -13.61 8.17 2.95
C LEU A 12 -13.61 8.49 4.46
N MET A 13 -13.61 7.46 5.31
CA MET A 13 -13.51 7.66 6.76
C MET A 13 -12.19 8.33 7.16
N ARG A 14 -11.07 7.94 6.54
CA ARG A 14 -9.76 8.55 6.81
C ARG A 14 -9.72 10.02 6.39
N ASN A 15 -10.39 10.40 5.30
CA ASN A 15 -10.53 11.80 4.87
C ASN A 15 -11.35 12.64 5.86
N GLU A 16 -12.42 12.08 6.43
CA GLU A 16 -13.21 12.76 7.47
C GLU A 16 -12.32 13.08 8.68
N VAL A 17 -11.52 12.10 9.13
CA VAL A 17 -10.58 12.27 10.23
C VAL A 17 -9.45 13.26 9.88
N ALA A 18 -8.93 13.22 8.65
CA ALA A 18 -7.91 14.17 8.20
C ALA A 18 -8.42 15.61 8.19
N ALA A 19 -9.69 15.83 7.80
CA ALA A 19 -10.33 17.14 7.82
C ALA A 19 -10.50 17.72 9.24
N GLU A 20 -10.42 16.89 10.28
CA GLU A 20 -10.45 17.31 11.69
C GLU A 20 -9.06 17.71 12.23
N GLY A 21 -8.04 17.81 11.38
CA GLY A 21 -6.68 18.24 11.74
C GLY A 21 -5.68 17.10 11.91
N LEU A 22 -5.99 15.91 11.40
CA LEU A 22 -5.09 14.75 11.34
C LEU A 22 -4.64 14.49 9.90
N ASP A 23 -4.36 15.56 9.15
CA ASP A 23 -3.93 15.53 7.75
C ASP A 23 -2.59 14.80 7.55
N PHE A 24 -1.74 14.70 8.59
CA PHE A 24 -0.54 13.87 8.60
C PHE A 24 -0.80 12.39 8.28
N LEU A 25 -2.05 11.90 8.43
CA LEU A 25 -2.45 10.56 7.98
C LEU A 25 -2.27 10.36 6.47
N PHE A 26 -2.17 11.44 5.71
CA PHE A 26 -1.90 11.45 4.28
C PHE A 26 -0.51 11.99 3.96
N LYS A 27 0.42 11.99 4.92
CA LYS A 27 1.84 12.26 4.66
C LYS A 27 2.65 10.98 4.64
N THR A 28 3.70 10.97 3.85
CA THR A 28 4.69 9.87 3.79
C THR A 28 6.06 10.47 3.46
N PRO A 29 7.17 9.86 3.91
CA PRO A 29 8.50 10.28 3.48
C PRO A 29 8.60 10.24 1.96
N ILE A 30 9.26 11.23 1.35
CA ILE A 30 9.54 11.19 -0.08
C ILE A 30 10.42 9.97 -0.39
N ASN A 31 10.07 9.23 -1.44
CA ASN A 31 10.91 8.17 -1.96
C ASN A 31 11.65 8.68 -3.21
N ASN A 32 12.59 7.88 -3.74
CA ASN A 32 13.35 8.28 -4.93
C ASN A 32 12.50 8.30 -6.24
N ASP A 33 11.20 8.04 -6.18
CA ASP A 33 10.28 8.08 -7.33
C ASP A 33 9.45 9.36 -7.27
N ASP A 34 10.06 10.45 -7.73
CA ASP A 34 9.60 11.81 -7.50
C ASP A 34 8.29 12.19 -8.21
N ASN A 35 7.55 11.26 -8.83
CA ASN A 35 6.35 11.56 -9.63
C ASN A 35 5.26 10.49 -9.58
N LEU A 36 4.99 9.92 -8.40
CA LEU A 36 3.85 9.02 -8.23
C LEU A 36 2.52 9.74 -8.39
N ILE A 37 1.56 9.14 -9.13
CA ILE A 37 0.20 9.69 -9.33
C ILE A 37 -0.57 9.91 -8.02
N ILE A 38 -0.13 9.27 -6.93
CA ILE A 38 -0.72 9.44 -5.60
C ILE A 38 -0.22 10.69 -4.88
N TYR A 39 0.93 11.25 -5.25
CA TYR A 39 1.50 12.40 -4.56
C TYR A 39 0.76 13.70 -4.90
N GLU A 40 0.65 14.58 -3.90
CA GLU A 40 -0.06 15.84 -3.97
C GLU A 40 0.75 16.95 -3.30
N GLY A 41 0.88 18.09 -3.98
CA GLY A 41 1.62 19.24 -3.47
C GLY A 41 3.14 19.12 -3.64
N GLU A 42 3.87 19.78 -2.75
CA GLU A 42 5.33 19.83 -2.73
C GLU A 42 5.87 19.11 -1.49
N VAL A 43 7.13 18.68 -1.55
CA VAL A 43 7.85 18.11 -0.41
C VAL A 43 8.06 19.21 0.64
N ASP A 44 7.76 18.93 1.90
CA ASP A 44 7.95 19.87 3.01
C ASP A 44 9.39 19.87 3.54
N GLU A 45 9.67 20.75 4.51
CA GLU A 45 11.01 20.93 5.08
C GLU A 45 11.56 19.68 5.78
N ASP A 46 10.68 18.74 6.16
CA ASP A 46 11.03 17.50 6.85
C ASP A 46 11.14 16.30 5.88
N GLU A 47 11.19 16.55 4.57
CA GLU A 47 11.24 15.54 3.51
C GLU A 47 9.97 14.65 3.43
N PHE A 48 8.81 15.18 3.82
CA PHE A 48 7.51 14.51 3.65
C PHE A 48 6.72 15.10 2.48
N ILE A 49 5.89 14.26 1.86
CA ILE A 49 4.94 14.66 0.82
C ILE A 49 3.53 14.17 1.16
N PHE A 50 2.52 14.94 0.77
CA PHE A 50 1.14 14.50 0.86
C PHE A 50 0.83 13.48 -0.25
N TRP A 51 -0.09 12.57 0.04
CA TRP A 51 -0.58 11.60 -0.94
C TRP A 51 -2.07 11.38 -0.79
N LYS A 52 -2.71 10.94 -1.88
CA LYS A 52 -4.12 10.55 -1.89
C LYS A 52 -4.31 9.18 -2.52
N PRO A 53 -5.29 8.40 -2.04
CA PRO A 53 -5.59 7.11 -2.62
C PRO A 53 -6.15 7.28 -4.03
N VAL A 54 -5.59 6.56 -5.00
CA VAL A 54 -6.05 6.58 -6.39
C VAL A 54 -6.61 5.21 -6.74
N GLU A 55 -7.87 5.15 -7.16
CA GLU A 55 -8.48 3.87 -7.52
C GLU A 55 -7.73 3.23 -8.69
N MET A 56 -7.39 1.95 -8.56
CA MET A 56 -6.67 1.25 -9.61
C MET A 56 -7.60 0.91 -10.77
N THR A 57 -7.21 1.33 -11.97
CA THR A 57 -7.92 1.04 -13.23
C THR A 57 -7.21 -0.04 -14.07
N VAL A 58 -5.93 -0.28 -13.80
CA VAL A 58 -5.08 -1.28 -14.47
C VAL A 58 -4.52 -2.20 -13.41
N SER A 59 -4.86 -3.49 -13.48
CA SER A 59 -4.40 -4.49 -12.51
C SER A 59 -2.90 -4.77 -12.66
N GLN A 60 -2.22 -4.89 -11.52
CA GLN A 60 -0.88 -5.45 -11.44
C GLN A 60 -0.90 -6.96 -11.67
N ASP A 61 0.08 -7.45 -12.43
CA ASP A 61 0.31 -8.88 -12.59
C ASP A 61 1.19 -9.41 -11.45
N LEU A 62 0.57 -10.14 -10.52
CA LEU A 62 1.27 -10.81 -9.42
C LEU A 62 1.77 -12.21 -9.82
N LYS A 63 1.45 -12.68 -11.04
CA LYS A 63 1.78 -14.04 -11.44
C LYS A 63 3.28 -14.27 -11.54
N SER A 64 4.03 -13.25 -11.97
CA SER A 64 5.50 -13.30 -11.96
C SER A 64 6.06 -13.60 -10.56
N LEU A 65 5.43 -13.05 -9.52
CA LEU A 65 5.78 -13.26 -8.12
C LEU A 65 5.32 -14.63 -7.62
N GLU A 66 4.13 -15.08 -8.01
CA GLU A 66 3.66 -16.44 -7.73
C GLU A 66 4.59 -17.51 -8.33
N ASP A 67 4.97 -17.35 -9.60
CA ASP A 67 5.85 -18.25 -10.34
C ASP A 67 7.27 -18.25 -9.75
N GLU A 68 7.83 -17.09 -9.44
CA GLU A 68 9.16 -16.97 -8.79
C GLU A 68 9.20 -17.70 -7.45
N PHE A 69 8.12 -17.59 -6.66
CA PHE A 69 8.07 -18.16 -5.33
C PHE A 69 7.47 -19.58 -5.32
N GLY A 70 6.94 -20.08 -6.43
CA GLY A 70 6.24 -21.37 -6.48
C GLY A 70 5.03 -21.42 -5.54
N ILE A 71 4.34 -20.29 -5.35
CA ILE A 71 3.18 -20.15 -4.47
C ILE A 71 1.94 -19.73 -5.26
N ASN A 72 0.76 -19.94 -4.68
CA ASN A 72 -0.48 -19.35 -5.17
C ASN A 72 -1.03 -18.42 -4.09
N MET A 73 -1.21 -17.14 -4.41
CA MET A 73 -1.75 -16.17 -3.48
C MET A 73 -3.26 -16.35 -3.34
N HIS A 74 -3.75 -16.19 -2.11
CA HIS A 74 -5.18 -16.17 -1.90
C HIS A 74 -5.81 -14.95 -2.59
N LYS A 75 -7.01 -15.11 -3.14
CA LYS A 75 -7.72 -14.06 -3.90
C LYS A 75 -7.78 -12.72 -3.17
N SER A 76 -7.91 -12.72 -1.85
CA SER A 76 -7.96 -11.48 -1.05
C SER A 76 -6.66 -10.66 -1.12
N ILE A 77 -5.50 -11.31 -1.26
CA ILE A 77 -4.20 -10.65 -1.42
C ILE A 77 -4.14 -10.02 -2.81
N VAL A 78 -4.53 -10.78 -3.83
CA VAL A 78 -4.61 -10.28 -5.22
C VAL A 78 -5.55 -9.08 -5.31
N ASP A 79 -6.73 -9.17 -4.70
CA ASP A 79 -7.71 -8.09 -4.69
C ASP A 79 -7.21 -6.86 -3.91
N TYR A 80 -6.40 -7.05 -2.87
CA TYR A 80 -5.79 -5.96 -2.09
C TYR A 80 -4.82 -5.13 -2.94
N PHE A 81 -3.83 -5.79 -3.55
CA PHE A 81 -2.84 -5.15 -4.42
C PHE A 81 -3.46 -4.57 -5.70
N ASN A 82 -4.67 -4.98 -6.07
CA ASN A 82 -5.38 -4.50 -7.25
C ASN A 82 -6.54 -3.52 -6.95
N SER A 83 -6.61 -2.97 -5.73
CA SER A 83 -7.72 -2.11 -5.31
C SER A 83 -7.45 -0.62 -5.55
N TYR A 84 -6.38 -0.09 -4.93
CA TYR A 84 -5.99 1.31 -4.92
C TYR A 84 -4.48 1.44 -4.92
N TRP A 85 -3.98 2.55 -5.48
CA TRP A 85 -2.65 3.06 -5.22
C TRP A 85 -2.67 3.89 -3.93
N PHE A 86 -1.77 3.62 -3.00
CA PHE A 86 -1.63 4.36 -1.74
C PHE A 86 -0.25 4.13 -1.10
N ALA A 87 0.18 5.11 -0.30
CA ALA A 87 1.43 5.04 0.47
C ALA A 87 1.18 4.49 1.88
N ASP A 88 1.64 5.16 2.94
CA ASP A 88 1.56 4.66 4.31
C ASP A 88 0.11 4.51 4.81
N LEU A 89 -0.29 3.25 5.01
CA LEU A 89 -1.58 2.90 5.60
C LEU A 89 -1.36 2.12 6.88
N ASP A 90 -1.38 2.86 7.97
CA ASP A 90 -1.12 2.37 9.32
C ASP A 90 -2.14 2.92 10.31
N GLY A 91 -2.23 2.27 11.47
CA GLY A 91 -3.08 2.71 12.55
C GLY A 91 -3.30 1.63 13.61
N PHE A 92 -4.13 1.93 14.59
CA PHE A 92 -4.45 1.00 15.66
C PHE A 92 -5.73 0.23 15.35
N PHE A 93 -5.65 -1.10 15.40
CA PHE A 93 -6.80 -1.97 15.53
C PHE A 93 -6.82 -2.54 16.94
N LYS A 94 -7.75 -2.03 17.77
CA LYS A 94 -7.76 -2.24 19.23
C LYS A 94 -6.43 -1.73 19.82
N GLU A 95 -5.68 -2.59 20.50
CA GLU A 95 -4.39 -2.27 21.11
C GLU A 95 -3.19 -2.61 20.20
N HIS A 96 -3.45 -3.07 18.97
CA HIS A 96 -2.41 -3.47 18.04
C HIS A 96 -2.21 -2.40 16.97
N TYR A 97 -0.99 -1.89 16.86
CA TYR A 97 -0.57 -1.13 15.71
C TYR A 97 -0.42 -2.06 14.51
N ILE A 98 -1.08 -1.71 13.41
CA ILE A 98 -1.04 -2.43 12.15
C ILE A 98 -0.53 -1.45 11.10
N LYS A 99 0.46 -1.88 10.32
CA LYS A 99 0.89 -1.23 9.10
C LYS A 99 0.63 -2.17 7.95
N LEU A 100 -0.14 -1.72 6.96
CA LEU A 100 -0.39 -2.49 5.75
C LEU A 100 0.70 -2.21 4.70
N GLU A 101 0.92 -3.18 3.83
CA GLU A 101 1.90 -3.07 2.75
C GLU A 101 1.47 -1.97 1.76
N PRO A 102 2.28 -0.93 1.52
CA PRO A 102 1.94 0.13 0.58
C PRO A 102 1.80 -0.44 -0.84
N VAL A 103 0.92 0.17 -1.64
CA VAL A 103 0.69 -0.21 -3.04
C VAL A 103 1.01 0.99 -3.89
N LEU A 104 2.27 1.11 -4.29
CA LEU A 104 2.77 2.25 -5.05
C LEU A 104 2.71 1.99 -6.56
N PRO A 105 2.37 3.00 -7.39
CA PRO A 105 2.46 2.89 -8.84
C PRO A 105 3.92 2.80 -9.27
N ASN A 106 4.21 2.09 -10.37
CA ASN A 106 5.54 1.92 -10.97
C ASN A 106 6.64 1.31 -10.08
N ALA A 107 6.41 1.19 -8.78
CA ALA A 107 7.17 0.31 -7.93
C ALA A 107 6.81 -1.12 -8.30
N GLU A 108 7.79 -1.92 -8.72
CA GLU A 108 7.64 -3.37 -8.57
C GLU A 108 7.24 -3.65 -7.12
N VAL A 109 6.46 -4.71 -6.91
CA VAL A 109 5.99 -5.26 -5.62
C VAL A 109 7.18 -5.76 -4.79
N SER A 110 8.21 -4.92 -4.67
CA SER A 110 9.59 -5.22 -4.35
C SER A 110 9.78 -5.36 -2.86
N SER A 111 9.17 -4.46 -2.07
CA SER A 111 9.08 -4.59 -0.61
C SER A 111 8.34 -5.87 -0.19
N PHE A 112 7.22 -6.17 -0.84
CA PHE A 112 6.49 -7.42 -0.59
C PHE A 112 7.26 -8.66 -1.08
N ARG A 113 7.94 -8.57 -2.23
CA ARG A 113 8.84 -9.63 -2.74
C ARG A 113 9.98 -9.91 -1.77
N GLU A 114 10.63 -8.89 -1.21
CA GLU A 114 11.68 -9.07 -0.20
C GLU A 114 11.11 -9.68 1.09
N SER A 115 9.90 -9.30 1.48
CA SER A 115 9.20 -9.93 2.62
C SER A 115 8.97 -11.43 2.38
N LEU A 116 8.50 -11.80 1.18
CA LEU A 116 8.33 -13.21 0.79
C LEU A 116 9.65 -13.99 0.77
N LYS A 117 10.78 -13.36 0.40
CA LYS A 117 12.11 -14.00 0.49
C LYS A 117 12.49 -14.29 1.94
N GLY A 118 12.23 -13.33 2.83
CA GLY A 118 12.41 -13.50 4.27
C GLY A 118 11.62 -14.70 4.80
N ASP A 119 10.33 -14.77 4.46
CA ASP A 119 9.44 -15.84 4.90
C ASP A 119 9.88 -17.23 4.40
N LYS A 120 10.24 -17.36 3.11
CA LYS A 120 10.79 -18.61 2.57
C LYS A 120 12.02 -19.09 3.34
N LYS A 121 12.93 -18.16 3.66
CA LYS A 121 14.15 -18.47 4.41
C LYS A 121 13.84 -18.93 5.84
N ILE A 122 12.82 -18.36 6.47
CA ILE A 122 12.35 -18.78 7.80
C ILE A 122 11.69 -20.17 7.73
N MET A 123 10.94 -20.45 6.66
CA MET A 123 10.22 -21.72 6.47
C MET A 123 11.11 -22.87 5.96
N GLY A 124 12.36 -22.62 5.58
CA GLY A 124 13.30 -23.65 5.13
C GLY A 124 12.91 -24.31 3.81
N ILE A 125 12.23 -23.56 2.94
CA ILE A 125 11.81 -24.02 1.61
C ILE A 125 12.83 -23.47 0.61
N ASP A 126 13.82 -24.30 0.27
CA ASP A 126 14.83 -24.06 -0.78
C ASP A 126 14.31 -24.41 -2.18
#